data_AF-A0A4Z0EGL9-F1
#
_entry.id   AF-A0A4Z0EGL9-F1
#
_cell.length_a   1.000
_cell.length_b   1.000
_cell.length_c   1.000
_cell.angle_alpha   90.00
_cell.angle_beta   90.00
_cell.angle_gamma   90.00
#
_symmetry.space_group_name_H-M   'P 1'
#
loop_
_entity.id
_entity.type
_entity.pdbx_description
1 polymer ?
#
loop_
_entity_poly.entity_id
_entity_poly.type
_entity_poly.pdbx_seq_one_letter_code
_entity_poly.pdbx_strand_id
1 'polypeptide(L)'
;MTPQQDHPEEHQKIIEAHQKAAHYFEHAVQNHRAAAEHLKQGNHEKAAHHGYTAYGFAAHAKKHAEEAALHHSHEHGDKEPLHAHEQAGS
;
A
#
# COMPACT_ATOMS: atom_id res chain seq x y z
N MET A 1 14.11 -23.97 -20.53
CA MET A 1 14.52 -22.69 -19.93
C MET A 1 14.01 -21.59 -20.84
N THR A 2 12.82 -21.06 -20.54
CA THR A 2 12.36 -19.80 -21.15
C THR A 2 13.23 -18.68 -20.60
N PRO A 3 13.76 -17.77 -21.44
CA PRO A 3 14.50 -16.63 -20.93
C PRO A 3 13.53 -15.78 -20.09
N GLN A 4 13.93 -15.52 -18.83
CA GLN A 4 13.30 -14.52 -17.99
C GLN A 4 13.34 -13.21 -18.77
N GLN A 5 12.19 -12.75 -19.25
CA GLN A 5 12.10 -11.48 -19.93
C GLN A 5 12.29 -10.41 -18.85
N ASP A 6 13.50 -9.89 -18.76
CA ASP A 6 13.83 -8.74 -17.94
C ASP A 6 13.04 -7.56 -18.53
N HIS A 7 11.93 -7.20 -17.90
CA HIS A 7 11.09 -6.07 -18.26
C HIS A 7 11.39 -4.90 -17.32
N PRO A 8 12.51 -4.16 -17.51
CA PRO A 8 12.96 -3.13 -16.58
C PRO A 8 11.92 -1.99 -16.43
N GLU A 9 11.09 -1.76 -17.45
CA GLU A 9 10.01 -0.77 -17.38
C GLU A 9 8.83 -1.22 -16.51
N GLU A 10 8.59 -2.52 -16.36
CA GLU A 10 7.54 -3.06 -15.50
C GLU A 10 7.99 -3.09 -14.04
N HIS A 11 9.23 -3.49 -13.77
CA HIS A 11 9.81 -3.39 -12.42
C HIS A 11 9.83 -1.95 -11.90
N GLN A 12 10.18 -1.00 -12.76
CA GLN A 12 10.13 0.43 -12.42
C GLN A 12 8.71 0.88 -12.05
N LYS A 13 7.67 0.43 -12.77
CA LYS A 13 6.27 0.75 -12.45
C LYS A 13 5.82 0.13 -11.12
N ILE A 14 6.26 -1.08 -10.80
CA ILE A 14 5.95 -1.75 -9.52
C ILE A 14 6.59 -0.98 -8.35
N ILE A 15 7.86 -0.59 -8.50
CA ILE A 15 8.57 0.22 -7.49
C ILE A 15 7.84 1.54 -7.27
N GLU A 16 7.44 2.22 -8.35
CA GLU A 16 6.68 3.47 -8.26
C GLU A 16 5.31 3.28 -7.61
N ALA A 17 4.61 2.17 -7.88
CA ALA A 17 3.34 1.85 -7.26
C ALA A 17 3.51 1.66 -5.75
N HIS A 18 4.55 0.94 -5.30
CA HIS A 18 4.88 0.82 -3.88
C HIS A 18 5.20 2.18 -3.23
N GLN A 19 6.00 3.01 -3.90
CA GLN A 19 6.36 4.34 -3.39
C GLN A 19 5.12 5.23 -3.26
N LYS A 20 4.22 5.23 -4.26
CA LYS A 20 2.96 5.98 -4.21
C LYS A 20 2.05 5.46 -3.11
N ALA A 21 1.93 4.15 -2.95
CA ALA A 21 1.15 3.54 -1.88
C ALA A 21 1.65 4.01 -0.50
N ALA A 22 2.96 3.93 -0.26
CA ALA A 22 3.57 4.38 0.99
C ALA A 22 3.32 5.88 1.25
N HIS A 23 3.53 6.72 0.24
CA HIS A 23 3.28 8.16 0.33
C HIS A 23 1.84 8.48 0.74
N TYR A 24 0.85 7.85 0.10
CA TYR A 24 -0.56 8.05 0.46
C TYR A 24 -0.91 7.48 1.84
N PHE A 25 -0.32 6.34 2.25
CA PHE A 25 -0.51 5.82 3.60
C PHE A 25 0.03 6.77 4.68
N GLU A 26 1.19 7.39 4.47
CA GLU A 26 1.72 8.40 5.40
C GLU A 26 0.74 9.56 5.58
N HIS A 27 0.18 10.09 4.49
CA HIS A 27 -0.82 11.15 4.55
C HIS A 27 -2.12 10.71 5.23
N ALA A 28 -2.57 9.47 5.01
CA ALA A 28 -3.72 8.91 5.71
C ALA A 28 -3.47 8.84 7.23
N VAL A 29 -2.30 8.35 7.65
CA VAL A 29 -1.90 8.27 9.06
C VAL A 29 -1.84 9.66 9.70
N GLN A 30 -1.24 10.64 9.03
CA GLN A 30 -1.17 12.02 9.52
C GLN A 30 -2.56 12.62 9.73
N ASN A 31 -3.49 12.42 8.78
CA ASN A 31 -4.86 12.92 8.90
C ASN A 31 -5.66 12.18 9.98
N HIS A 32 -5.49 10.87 10.15
CA HIS A 32 -6.11 10.15 11.25
C HIS A 32 -5.61 10.64 12.62
N ARG A 33 -4.31 10.92 12.76
CA ARG A 33 -3.75 11.51 13.98
C ARG A 33 -4.35 12.90 14.26
N ALA A 34 -4.44 13.76 13.25
CA ALA A 34 -5.06 15.08 13.36
C ALA A 34 -6.55 14.99 13.75
N ALA A 35 -7.28 14.05 13.14
CA ALA A 35 -8.69 13.81 13.46
C ALA A 35 -8.88 13.41 14.93
N ALA A 36 -8.04 12.49 15.42
CA ALA A 36 -8.07 12.06 16.82
C ALA A 36 -7.76 13.21 17.79
N GLU A 37 -6.80 14.07 17.44
CA GLU A 37 -6.44 15.23 18.25
C GLU A 37 -7.57 16.27 18.31
N HIS A 38 -8.19 16.57 17.17
CA HIS A 38 -9.37 17.45 17.14
C HIS A 38 -10.56 16.88 17.91
N LEU A 39 -10.75 15.56 17.87
CA LEU A 39 -11.82 14.91 18.63
C LEU A 39 -11.60 15.03 20.14
N LYS A 40 -10.35 14.87 20.62
CA LYS A 40 -9.99 15.10 22.05
C LYS A 40 -10.29 16.52 22.50
N GLN A 41 -10.14 17.49 21.60
CA GLN A 41 -10.41 18.91 21.86
C GLN A 41 -11.90 19.27 21.70
N GLY A 42 -12.77 18.30 21.39
CA GLY A 42 -14.20 18.52 21.15
C GLY A 42 -14.54 19.16 19.80
N ASN A 43 -13.58 19.26 18.88
CA ASN A 43 -13.79 19.81 17.55
C ASN A 43 -14.21 18.71 16.56
N HIS A 44 -15.49 18.37 16.59
CA HIS A 44 -16.07 17.30 15.77
C HIS A 44 -16.02 17.59 14.26
N GLU A 45 -16.22 18.85 13.85
CA GLU A 45 -16.21 19.23 12.42
C GLU A 45 -14.83 19.00 11.80
N LYS A 46 -13.76 19.49 12.45
CA LYS A 46 -12.39 19.25 11.97
C LYS A 46 -12.01 17.78 12.05
N ALA A 47 -12.44 17.08 13.11
CA ALA A 47 -12.20 15.65 13.22
C ALA A 47 -12.84 14.87 12.05
N ALA A 48 -14.09 15.18 11.70
CA ALA A 48 -14.78 14.57 10.57
C ALA A 48 -14.10 14.91 9.24
N HIS A 49 -13.71 16.17 9.04
CA HIS A 49 -12.98 16.60 7.83
C HIS A 49 -11.68 15.82 7.64
N HIS A 50 -10.81 15.79 8.67
CA HIS A 50 -9.56 15.03 8.60
C HIS A 50 -9.81 13.52 8.49
N GLY A 51 -10.83 12.97 9.14
CA GLY A 51 -11.21 11.56 9.00
C GLY A 51 -11.60 11.19 7.57
N TYR A 52 -12.39 12.04 6.91
CA TYR A 52 -12.78 11.84 5.51
C TYR A 52 -11.58 11.96 4.56
N THR A 53 -10.73 12.95 4.77
CA THR A 53 -9.49 13.12 4.00
C THR A 53 -8.55 11.92 4.17
N ALA A 54 -8.40 11.39 5.39
CA ALA A 54 -7.62 10.19 5.66
C ALA A 54 -8.16 8.97 4.90
N TYR A 55 -9.48 8.79 4.89
CA TYR A 55 -10.13 7.71 4.13
C TYR A 55 -9.84 7.81 2.63
N GLY A 56 -9.91 9.01 2.05
CA GLY A 56 -9.56 9.25 0.66
C GLY A 56 -8.11 8.85 0.34
N PHE A 57 -7.16 9.27 1.17
CA PHE A 57 -5.76 8.88 1.00
C PHE A 57 -5.55 7.36 1.14
N ALA A 58 -6.21 6.71 2.11
CA ALA A 58 -6.12 5.26 2.29
C ALA A 58 -6.67 4.50 1.08
N ALA A 59 -7.74 4.99 0.45
CA ALA A 59 -8.28 4.39 -0.77
C ALA A 59 -7.29 4.47 -1.94
N HIS A 60 -6.64 5.63 -2.14
CA HIS A 60 -5.58 5.77 -3.14
C HIS A 60 -4.37 4.88 -2.86
N ALA A 61 -3.96 4.79 -1.60
CA ALA A 61 -2.86 3.94 -1.18
C ALA A 61 -3.14 2.46 -1.46
N LYS A 62 -4.35 1.98 -1.14
CA LYS A 62 -4.79 0.61 -1.43
C LYS A 62 -4.77 0.31 -2.92
N LYS A 63 -5.27 1.23 -3.76
CA LYS A 63 -5.24 1.04 -5.22
C LYS A 63 -3.81 0.79 -5.73
N HIS A 64 -2.84 1.60 -5.31
CA HIS A 64 -1.45 1.42 -5.72
C HIS A 64 -0.78 0.18 -5.11
N ALA A 65 -1.15 -0.19 -3.88
CA ALA A 65 -0.68 -1.43 -3.27
C ALA A 65 -1.23 -2.67 -4.00
N GLU A 66 -2.49 -2.63 -4.43
CA GLU A 66 -3.12 -3.67 -5.25
C GLU A 66 -2.45 -3.77 -6.63
N GLU A 67 -2.20 -2.64 -7.30
CA GLU A 67 -1.43 -2.61 -8.55
C GLU A 67 -0.08 -3.32 -8.37
N ALA A 68 0.70 -2.94 -7.35
CA ALA A 68 1.99 -3.56 -7.06
C ALA A 68 1.87 -5.08 -6.79
N ALA A 69 0.86 -5.51 -6.02
CA ALA A 69 0.66 -6.92 -5.68
C ALA A 69 0.22 -7.79 -6.87
N LEU A 70 -0.64 -7.26 -7.75
CA LEU A 70 -1.11 -7.97 -8.95
C LEU A 70 -0.01 -8.14 -9.99
N HIS A 71 0.92 -7.19 -10.09
CA HIS A 71 2.05 -7.35 -11.00
C HIS A 71 3.04 -8.43 -10.54
N HIS A 72 3.23 -8.61 -9.23
CA HIS A 72 3.97 -9.76 -8.69
C HIS A 72 3.34 -11.11 -9.03
N SER A 73 2.00 -11.22 -9.05
CA SER A 73 1.33 -12.49 -9.37
C SER A 73 1.30 -12.82 -10.87
N HIS A 74 1.51 -11.83 -11.75
CA HIS A 74 1.62 -12.05 -13.19
C HIS A 74 3.03 -12.50 -13.61
N GLU A 75 4.08 -11.99 -12.94
CA GLU A 75 5.48 -12.38 -13.18
C GLU A 75 5.83 -13.75 -12.57
N HIS A 76 5.14 -14.14 -11.50
CA HIS A 76 5.23 -15.47 -10.90
C HIS A 76 3.98 -16.27 -11.25
N GLY A 77 3.97 -16.86 -12.45
CA GLY A 77 2.94 -17.79 -12.91
C GLY A 77 2.86 -19.11 -12.12
N ASP A 78 3.19 -19.12 -10.83
CA ASP A 78 3.02 -20.26 -9.93
C ASP A 78 2.13 -19.85 -8.77
N LYS A 79 1.05 -20.61 -8.63
CA LYS A 79 0.01 -20.50 -7.60
C LYS A 79 0.53 -20.91 -6.22
N GLU A 80 1.59 -20.28 -5.73
CA GLU A 80 2.04 -20.48 -4.35
C GLU A 80 2.12 -19.12 -3.63
N PRO A 81 1.29 -18.89 -2.60
CA PRO A 81 1.49 -17.75 -1.72
C PRO A 81 2.87 -17.89 -1.05
N LEU A 82 3.69 -16.83 -1.11
CA LEU A 82 5.05 -16.70 -0.58
C LEU A 82 5.15 -16.79 0.98
N HIS A 83 4.36 -17.64 1.63
CA HIS A 83 4.36 -17.85 3.08
C HIS A 83 4.83 -19.27 3.46
N ALA A 84 5.85 -19.77 2.78
CA ALA A 84 6.50 -21.03 3.12
C ALA A 84 8.03 -20.88 3.11
N HIS A 85 8.58 -20.02 3.97
CA HIS A 85 10.00 -20.11 4.31
C HIS A 85 10.33 -19.68 5.73
N GLU A 86 9.61 -20.23 6.70
CA GLU A 86 10.15 -20.46 8.04
C GLU A 86 9.81 -21.88 8.47
N GLN A 87 10.75 -22.80 8.28
CA GLN A 87 11.11 -23.87 9.21
C GLN A 87 12.10 -24.85 8.55
N ALA A 88 13.38 -24.53 8.67
CA ALA A 88 14.44 -25.54 8.62
C ALA A 88 15.44 -25.23 9.73
N GLY A 89 14.95 -25.37 10.97
CA GLY A 89 15.78 -25.53 12.15
C GLY A 89 15.47 -26.89 12.74
N SER A 90 16.29 -27.89 12.44
CA SER A 90 16.54 -29.11 13.22
C SER A 90 17.80 -29.77 12.69
#